data_AF-M0A6T7-F1
#
_entry.id   AF-M0A6T7-F1
#
_cell.length_a   1.000
_cell.length_b   1.000
_cell.length_c   1.000
_cell.angle_alpha   90.00
_cell.angle_beta   90.00
_cell.angle_gamma   90.00
#
_symmetry.space_group_name_H-M   'P 1'
#
loop_
_entity.id
_entity.type
_entity.pdbx_description
1 polymer ?
#
loop_
_entity_poly.entity_id
_entity_poly.type
_entity_poly.pdbx_seq_one_letter_code
_entity_poly.pdbx_strand_id
1 'polypeptide(L)'
;MLLRQSEQLHDLSEHAAIDATFYGRDCTNHHYCKRTNYQVQTLKITKLVDTATQSVLDLHCSTTLGANADLCEQIARQNASDLRPLAADKGMTSNNSVNSIFAN
;
A
#
# COMPACT_ATOMS: atom_id res chain seq x y z
N MET A 1 -12.11 6.45 -1.74
CA MET A 1 -13.11 7.49 -1.45
C MET A 1 -13.51 7.52 0.03
N LEU A 2 -13.77 6.37 0.68
CA LEU A 2 -14.02 6.33 2.14
C LEU A 2 -12.78 6.64 3.00
N LEU A 3 -11.61 6.15 2.59
CA LEU A 3 -10.37 6.31 3.36
C LEU A 3 -9.94 7.79 3.50
N ARG A 4 -10.02 8.55 2.40
CA ARG A 4 -9.80 10.01 2.42
C ARG A 4 -10.76 10.80 3.29
N GLN A 5 -12.00 10.31 3.47
CA GLN A 5 -12.96 10.96 4.37
C GLN A 5 -12.64 10.66 5.83
N SER A 6 -12.17 9.44 6.15
CA SER A 6 -11.72 9.12 7.51
C SER A 6 -10.42 9.84 7.89
N GLU A 7 -9.52 10.08 6.93
CA GLU A 7 -8.31 10.89 7.15
C GLU A 7 -8.65 12.28 7.69
N GLN A 8 -9.69 12.93 7.18
CA GLN A 8 -10.11 14.27 7.63
C GLN A 8 -10.59 14.31 9.09
N LEU A 9 -10.87 13.15 9.70
CA LEU A 9 -11.26 13.01 11.10
C LEU A 9 -10.05 12.82 12.02
N HIS A 10 -8.85 12.70 11.46
CA HIS A 10 -7.61 12.49 12.20
C HIS A 10 -6.63 13.63 11.94
N ASP A 11 -5.98 14.10 12.99
CA ASP A 11 -4.84 15.02 12.85
C ASP A 11 -3.66 14.23 12.27
N LEU A 12 -3.50 14.30 10.95
CA LEU A 12 -2.39 13.69 10.24
C LEU A 12 -1.07 14.33 10.67
N SER A 13 -0.05 13.51 10.91
CA SER A 13 1.29 14.03 11.15
C SER A 13 2.00 14.36 9.84
N GLU A 14 3.17 14.98 9.97
CA GLU A 14 4.00 15.31 8.82
C GLU A 14 4.64 14.09 8.16
N HIS A 15 4.72 12.94 8.85
CA HIS A 15 5.53 11.80 8.43
C HIS A 15 4.66 10.58 8.12
N ALA A 16 4.84 10.03 6.93
CA ALA A 16 4.18 8.80 6.52
C ALA A 16 5.17 7.68 6.18
N ALA A 17 4.69 6.45 6.21
CA ALA A 17 5.45 5.28 5.81
C ALA A 17 4.67 4.44 4.80
N ILE A 18 5.35 3.91 3.79
CA ILE A 18 4.82 2.90 2.86
C ILE A 18 5.49 1.56 3.15
N ASP A 19 4.66 0.54 3.31
CA ASP A 19 5.09 -0.83 3.48
C ASP A 19 4.17 -1.79 2.72
N ALA A 20 4.67 -2.98 2.37
CA ALA A 20 3.88 -4.04 1.77
C ALA A 20 3.90 -5.31 2.65
N THR A 21 2.72 -5.81 2.94
CA THR A 21 2.50 -7.06 3.68
C THR A 21 1.74 -8.06 2.82
N PHE A 22 1.77 -9.34 3.21
CA PHE A 22 1.09 -10.41 2.51
C PHE A 22 0.06 -11.06 3.42
N TYR A 23 -1.16 -11.25 2.89
CA TYR A 23 -2.21 -12.04 3.53
C TYR A 23 -2.37 -13.35 2.75
N GLY A 24 -1.84 -14.43 3.32
CA GLY A 24 -2.05 -15.79 2.84
C GLY A 24 -3.35 -16.35 3.41
N ARG A 25 -4.22 -16.87 2.54
CA ARG A 25 -5.37 -17.68 2.94
C ARG A 25 -5.20 -19.08 2.37
N ASP A 26 -5.11 -20.06 3.26
CA ASP A 26 -5.16 -21.46 2.87
C ASP A 26 -6.60 -21.87 2.54
N CYS A 27 -6.74 -22.76 1.56
CA CYS A 27 -8.02 -23.30 1.16
C CYS A 27 -8.49 -24.35 2.17
N THR A 28 -9.31 -23.91 3.13
CA THR A 28 -9.84 -24.76 4.20
C THR A 28 -10.76 -25.89 3.69
N ASN A 29 -11.17 -25.90 2.41
CA ASN A 29 -11.97 -26.97 1.82
C ASN A 29 -11.61 -27.24 0.34
N HIS A 30 -11.07 -28.43 0.07
CA HIS A 30 -10.69 -28.90 -1.28
C HIS A 30 -11.86 -28.93 -2.26
N HIS A 31 -13.03 -29.37 -1.82
CA HIS A 31 -14.22 -29.49 -2.67
C HIS A 31 -14.70 -28.09 -3.12
N TYR A 32 -14.68 -27.12 -2.20
CA TYR A 32 -15.04 -25.74 -2.51
C TYR A 32 -14.07 -25.11 -3.52
N CYS A 33 -12.76 -25.25 -3.31
CA CYS A 33 -11.75 -24.66 -4.19
C CYS A 33 -11.74 -25.24 -5.60
N LYS A 34 -12.01 -26.55 -5.75
CA LYS A 34 -12.18 -27.18 -7.07
C LYS A 34 -13.41 -26.66 -7.80
N ARG A 35 -14.53 -26.45 -7.10
CA ARG A 35 -15.78 -26.00 -7.71
C ARG A 35 -15.73 -24.53 -8.16
N THR A 36 -15.08 -23.66 -7.39
CA THR A 36 -15.05 -22.22 -7.68
C THR A 36 -13.81 -21.77 -8.46
N ASN A 37 -12.92 -22.70 -8.85
CA ASN A 37 -11.60 -22.38 -9.43
C ASN A 37 -10.87 -21.31 -8.61
N TYR A 38 -10.83 -21.48 -7.29
CA TYR A 38 -10.25 -20.47 -6.39
C TYR A 38 -8.72 -20.49 -6.51
N GLN A 39 -8.14 -19.45 -7.14
CA GLN A 39 -6.69 -19.37 -7.39
C GLN A 39 -5.95 -18.31 -6.55
N VAL A 40 -6.66 -17.48 -5.79
CA VAL A 40 -6.05 -16.41 -5.01
C VAL A 40 -5.69 -16.91 -3.61
N GLN A 41 -4.46 -17.40 -3.47
CA GLN A 41 -3.94 -17.87 -2.19
C GLN A 41 -3.30 -16.75 -1.37
N THR A 42 -2.72 -15.74 -2.03
CA THR A 42 -2.00 -14.66 -1.36
C THR A 42 -2.44 -13.31 -1.91
N LEU A 43 -2.89 -12.44 -1.01
CA LEU A 43 -3.08 -11.02 -1.29
C LEU A 43 -1.82 -10.27 -0.87
N LYS A 44 -1.30 -9.46 -1.78
CA LYS A 44 -0.30 -8.46 -1.48
C LYS A 44 -1.00 -7.16 -1.15
N ILE A 45 -0.65 -6.57 -0.02
CA ILE A 45 -1.28 -5.37 0.51
C ILE A 45 -0.19 -4.32 0.70
N THR A 46 -0.21 -3.27 -0.11
CA THR A 46 0.66 -2.10 0.06
C THR A 46 -0.13 -1.02 0.76
N LYS A 47 0.35 -0.57 1.92
CA LYS A 47 -0.33 0.42 2.76
C LYS A 47 0.56 1.65 2.94
N LEU A 48 -0.07 2.82 2.86
CA LEU A 48 0.48 4.10 3.28
C LEU A 48 -0.14 4.43 4.64
N VAL A 49 0.70 4.70 5.64
CA VAL A 49 0.24 4.98 7.00
C VAL A 49 0.87 6.26 7.53
N ASP A 50 0.11 7.01 8.32
CA ASP A 50 0.66 8.07 9.15
C ASP A 50 1.45 7.44 10.30
N THR A 51 2.69 7.90 10.52
CA THR A 51 3.59 7.25 11.49
C THR A 51 3.31 7.60 12.94
N ALA A 52 2.67 8.73 13.21
CA ALA A 52 2.36 9.16 14.58
C ALA A 52 1.07 8.51 15.11
N THR A 53 0.01 8.55 14.30
CA THR A 53 -1.33 8.06 14.66
C THR A 53 -1.57 6.62 14.23
N GLN A 54 -0.73 6.07 13.34
CA GLN A 54 -0.91 4.77 12.71
C GLN A 54 -2.18 4.66 11.85
N SER A 55 -2.76 5.78 11.46
CA SER A 55 -3.92 5.84 10.57
C SER A 55 -3.55 5.38 9.16
N VAL A 56 -4.40 4.56 8.54
CA VAL A 56 -4.21 4.11 7.16
C VAL A 56 -4.71 5.20 6.22
N LEU A 57 -3.81 5.71 5.38
CA LEU A 57 -4.07 6.81 4.45
C LEU A 57 -4.46 6.28 3.06
N ASP A 58 -3.71 5.28 2.60
CA ASP A 58 -3.97 4.59 1.35
C ASP A 58 -3.70 3.09 1.49
N LEU A 59 -4.45 2.29 0.74
CA LEU A 59 -4.35 0.84 0.76
C LEU A 59 -4.64 0.26 -0.62
N HIS A 60 -3.63 -0.43 -1.17
CA HIS A 60 -3.72 -1.14 -2.43
C HIS A 60 -3.59 -2.65 -2.21
N CYS A 61 -4.57 -3.40 -2.71
CA CYS A 61 -4.57 -4.86 -2.67
C CYS A 61 -4.41 -5.43 -4.07
N SER A 62 -3.46 -6.36 -4.24
CA SER A 62 -3.28 -7.10 -5.48
C SER A 62 -3.14 -8.59 -5.24
N THR A 63 -3.56 -9.40 -6.21
CA THR A 63 -3.31 -10.84 -6.26
C THR A 63 -2.02 -11.17 -7.01
N THR A 64 -1.32 -10.16 -7.56
CA THR A 64 -0.05 -10.30 -8.26
C THR A 64 1.13 -9.99 -7.34
N LEU A 65 2.17 -10.82 -7.39
CA LEU A 65 3.35 -10.74 -6.51
C LEU A 65 4.53 -9.96 -7.16
N GLY A 66 4.25 -9.07 -8.11
CA GLY A 66 5.28 -8.31 -8.83
C GLY A 66 6.07 -7.33 -7.96
N ALA A 67 7.05 -6.63 -8.53
CA ALA A 67 7.84 -5.63 -7.82
C ALA A 67 6.96 -4.50 -7.26
N ASN A 68 7.39 -3.88 -6.15
CA ASN A 68 6.62 -2.85 -5.44
C ASN A 68 6.89 -1.42 -5.91
N ALA A 69 8.09 -1.15 -6.44
CA ALA A 69 8.59 0.21 -6.49
C ALA A 69 7.74 1.15 -7.35
N ASP A 70 7.27 0.69 -8.51
CA ASP A 70 6.41 1.51 -9.39
C ASP A 70 5.04 1.81 -8.75
N LEU A 71 4.47 0.83 -8.05
CA LEU A 71 3.20 1.00 -7.33
C LEU A 71 3.37 1.95 -6.14
N CYS A 72 4.45 1.79 -5.36
CA CYS A 72 4.76 2.67 -4.23
C CYS A 72 4.98 4.11 -4.69
N GLU A 73 5.65 4.31 -5.84
CA GLU A 73 5.83 5.62 -6.44
C GLU A 73 4.50 6.23 -6.89
N GLN A 74 3.60 5.42 -7.49
CA GLN A 74 2.27 5.89 -7.86
C GLN A 74 1.44 6.31 -6.64
N ILE A 75 1.44 5.50 -5.57
CA ILE A 75 0.75 5.81 -4.31
C ILE A 75 1.33 7.09 -3.68
N ALA A 76 2.65 7.22 -3.66
CA ALA A 76 3.32 8.41 -3.14
C ALA A 76 2.91 9.66 -3.93
N ARG A 77 2.92 9.61 -5.27
CA ARG A 77 2.51 10.72 -6.14
C ARG A 77 1.04 11.12 -5.95
N GLN A 78 0.14 10.14 -5.83
CA GLN A 78 -1.29 10.40 -5.60
C GLN A 78 -1.57 11.11 -4.27
N ASN A 79 -0.69 10.92 -3.29
CA ASN A 79 -0.81 11.50 -1.95
C ASN A 79 0.23 12.61 -1.70
N ALA A 80 1.00 13.02 -2.71
CA ALA A 80 2.15 13.93 -2.56
C ALA A 80 1.78 15.33 -2.07
N SER A 81 0.55 15.80 -2.29
CA SER A 81 0.07 17.07 -1.72
C SER A 81 -0.03 17.05 -0.19
N ASP A 82 -0.17 15.84 0.37
CA ASP A 82 -0.48 15.61 1.78
C ASP A 82 0.72 14.98 2.52
N LEU A 83 1.75 14.55 1.77
CA LEU A 83 2.94 13.85 2.28
C LEU A 83 4.15 14.78 2.38
N ARG A 84 4.79 14.85 3.55
CA ARG A 84 6.04 15.61 3.76
C ARG A 84 7.25 14.64 3.67
N PRO A 85 7.89 14.12 4.74
CA PRO A 85 8.80 12.98 4.58
C PRO A 85 8.05 11.64 4.42
N LEU A 86 8.47 10.86 3.43
CA LEU A 86 7.98 9.50 3.19
C LEU A 86 9.07 8.47 3.52
N ALA A 87 8.82 7.64 4.52
CA ALA A 87 9.64 6.48 4.84
C ALA A 87 9.21 5.28 3.99
N ALA A 88 10.16 4.54 3.44
CA ALA A 88 9.88 3.35 2.66
C ALA A 88 10.99 2.31 2.87
N ASP A 89 10.63 1.03 2.89
CA ASP A 89 11.63 -0.04 2.84
C ASP A 89 12.40 0.00 1.50
N LYS A 90 13.64 -0.49 1.49
CA LYS A 90 14.51 -0.50 0.32
C LYS A 90 13.85 -1.20 -0.89
N GLY A 91 13.05 -2.24 -0.66
CA GLY A 91 12.32 -2.94 -1.71
C GLY A 91 11.16 -2.15 -2.35
N MET A 92 10.85 -0.98 -1.80
CA MET A 92 9.74 -0.11 -2.21
C MET A 92 10.19 1.13 -2.99
N THR A 93 11.51 1.35 -3.14
CA THR A 93 12.07 2.50 -3.85
C THR A 93 12.85 2.04 -5.08
N SER A 94 12.64 2.71 -6.22
CA SER A 94 13.53 2.63 -7.38
C SER A 94 14.53 3.78 -7.32
N ASN A 95 15.67 3.64 -7.99
CA ASN A 95 16.65 4.72 -8.10
C ASN A 95 16.10 6.00 -8.76
N ASN A 96 14.96 5.89 -9.46
CA ASN A 96 14.29 7.00 -10.14
C ASN A 96 13.17 7.65 -9.29
N SER A 97 12.74 7.00 -8.19
CA SER A 97 11.54 7.37 -7.44
C SER A 97 11.74 8.62 -6.56
N VAL A 98 12.93 8.78 -5.99
CA VAL A 98 13.20 9.89 -5.05
C VAL A 98 13.16 11.24 -5.75
N ASN A 99 13.67 11.32 -6.98
CA ASN A 99 13.67 12.55 -7.76
C ASN A 99 12.31 12.84 -8.40
N SER A 100 11.47 11.82 -8.61
CA SER A 100 10.22 11.96 -9.35
C SER A 100 9.00 12.27 -8.49
N ILE A 101 9.07 11.98 -7.18
CA ILE A 101 8.01 12.26 -6.20
C ILE A 101 8.04 13.73 -5.75
N PHE A 102 9.23 14.33 -5.63
CA PHE A 102 9.42 15.72 -5.18
C PHE A 102 9.71 16.72 -6.33
N ALA A 103 9.79 16.27 -7.59
CA ALA A 103 9.91 17.15 -8.74
C ALA A 103 8.51 17.57 -9.23
N ASN A 104 7.91 18.53 -8.52
CA ASN A 104 6.88 19.45 -9.02
C ASN A 104 6.97 20.76 -8.25
#